data_AF-A0A7K0XH52-F1
#
_entry.id   AF-A0A7K0XH52-F1
#
_cell.length_a   1.000
_cell.length_b   1.000
_cell.length_c   1.000
_cell.angle_alpha   90.00
_cell.angle_beta   90.00
_cell.angle_gamma   90.00
#
_symmetry.space_group_name_H-M   'P 1'
#
loop_
_entity.id
_entity.type
_entity.pdbx_description
1 polymer ?
#
loop_
_entity_poly.entity_id
_entity_poly.type
_entity_poly.pdbx_seq_one_letter_code
_entity_poly.pdbx_strand_id
1 'polypeptide(L)'
;MARMLPDRPFIVLGVIAGIEGVALLAYAVFEAIEGIRIGATGPAEVSSVPALVLQIVILALFGAALVFVGSGWIRVRRWARAPFLLAQLIALVIGFPLASAVGEIERVAGISLVALAIIGIVLVFSPAVTRSFTE
;
A
#
# COMPACT_ATOMS: atom_id res chain seq x y z
N MET A 1 -14.38 -24.99 -15.48
CA MET A 1 -13.81 -24.86 -14.12
C MET A 1 -14.61 -23.81 -13.37
N ALA A 2 -15.43 -24.21 -12.39
CA ALA A 2 -16.16 -23.26 -11.56
C ALA A 2 -15.15 -22.49 -10.68
N ARG A 3 -15.13 -21.17 -10.78
CA ARG A 3 -14.27 -20.29 -9.99
C ARG A 3 -14.85 -20.27 -8.57
N MET A 4 -14.36 -21.14 -7.68
CA MET A 4 -14.70 -21.03 -6.26
C MET A 4 -14.28 -19.63 -5.79
N LEU A 5 -15.23 -18.87 -5.26
CA LEU A 5 -14.95 -17.55 -4.70
C LEU A 5 -14.04 -17.73 -3.49
N PRO A 6 -12.97 -16.93 -3.36
CA PRO A 6 -12.05 -17.04 -2.24
C PRO A 6 -12.76 -16.68 -0.93
N ASP A 7 -12.32 -17.28 0.17
CA ASP A 7 -12.88 -16.97 1.49
C ASP A 7 -12.73 -15.49 1.82
N ARG A 8 -13.66 -14.98 2.65
CA ARG A 8 -13.71 -13.57 3.09
C ARG A 8 -12.34 -12.96 3.45
N PRO A 9 -11.44 -13.60 4.24
CA PRO A 9 -10.14 -13.00 4.58
C PRO A 9 -9.26 -12.73 3.35
N PHE A 10 -9.27 -13.59 2.34
CA PHE A 10 -8.49 -13.38 1.10
C PHE A 10 -9.01 -12.19 0.30
N ILE A 11 -10.34 -12.00 0.27
CA ILE A 11 -10.96 -10.83 -0.38
C ILE A 11 -10.54 -9.56 0.37
N VAL A 12 -10.62 -9.56 1.70
CA VAL A 12 -10.24 -8.38 2.50
C VAL A 12 -8.75 -8.04 2.31
N LEU A 13 -7.86 -9.03 2.37
CA LEU A 13 -6.43 -8.82 2.10
C LEU A 13 -6.17 -8.28 0.68
N GLY A 14 -6.90 -8.80 -0.30
CA GLY A 14 -6.85 -8.31 -1.68
C GLY A 14 -7.33 -6.86 -1.81
N VAL A 15 -8.40 -6.50 -1.10
CA VAL A 15 -8.96 -5.14 -1.08
C VAL A 15 -8.03 -4.17 -0.38
N ILE A 16 -7.43 -4.53 0.77
CA ILE A 16 -6.45 -3.68 1.47
C ILE A 16 -5.28 -3.37 0.54
N ALA A 17 -4.65 -4.40 -0.05
CA ALA A 17 -3.55 -4.22 -1.00
C ALA A 17 -3.95 -3.38 -2.21
N GLY A 18 -5.18 -3.58 -2.71
CA GLY A 18 -5.73 -2.81 -3.82
C GLY A 18 -5.93 -1.33 -3.48
N ILE A 19 -6.51 -1.03 -2.32
CA ILE A 19 -6.73 0.35 -1.85
C ILE A 19 -5.39 1.07 -1.67
N GLU A 20 -4.45 0.45 -0.97
CA GLU A 20 -3.11 1.03 -0.75
C GLU A 20 -2.37 1.22 -2.06
N GLY A 21 -2.42 0.22 -2.95
CA GLY A 21 -1.78 0.30 -4.25
C GLY A 21 -2.37 1.40 -5.14
N VAL A 22 -3.69 1.54 -5.18
CA VAL A 22 -4.38 2.61 -5.91
C VAL A 22 -4.09 3.97 -5.29
N ALA A 23 -4.02 4.08 -3.96
CA ALA A 23 -3.66 5.32 -3.28
C ALA A 23 -2.25 5.79 -3.65
N LEU A 24 -1.27 4.87 -3.68
CA LEU A 24 0.10 5.20 -4.11
C LEU A 24 0.16 5.62 -5.58
N LEU A 25 -0.60 4.97 -6.46
CA LEU A 25 -0.69 5.37 -7.87
C LEU A 25 -1.31 6.75 -8.03
N ALA A 26 -2.40 7.02 -7.30
CA ALA A 26 -3.05 8.33 -7.30
C ALA A 26 -2.10 9.41 -6.78
N TYR A 27 -1.33 9.11 -5.73
CA TYR A 27 -0.33 10.02 -5.16
C TYR A 27 0.83 10.27 -6.13
N ALA A 28 1.30 9.25 -6.86
CA ALA A 28 2.31 9.42 -7.91
C ALA A 28 1.84 10.34 -9.05
N VAL A 29 0.56 10.21 -9.45
CA VAL A 29 -0.05 11.10 -10.46
C VAL A 29 -0.17 12.53 -9.94
N PHE A 30 -0.58 12.68 -8.68
CA PHE A 30 -0.67 13.98 -8.02
C PHE A 30 0.68 14.70 -7.99
N GLU A 31 1.74 14.02 -7.52
CA GLU A 31 3.11 14.53 -7.49
C GLU A 31 3.65 14.90 -8.88
N ALA A 32 3.31 14.12 -9.91
CA ALA A 32 3.66 14.45 -11.29
C ALA A 32 2.99 15.75 -11.76
N ILE A 33 1.71 15.94 -11.42
CA ILE A 33 0.96 17.15 -11.78
C ILE A 33 1.49 18.37 -11.02
N GLU A 34 1.73 18.24 -9.71
CA GLU A 34 2.29 19.33 -8.89
C GLU A 34 3.72 19.68 -9.32
N GLY A 35 4.55 18.69 -9.58
CA GLY A 35 5.90 18.87 -10.11
C GLY A 35 5.94 19.68 -11.40
N ILE A 36 4.96 19.48 -12.29
CA ILE A 36 4.85 20.24 -13.54
C ILE A 36 4.35 21.68 -13.29
N ARG A 37 3.41 21.86 -12.35
CA ARG A 37 2.74 23.15 -12.12
C ARG A 37 3.56 24.11 -11.25
N ILE A 38 4.19 23.59 -10.21
CA ILE A 38 4.80 24.36 -9.12
C ILE A 38 6.32 24.12 -9.07
N GLY A 39 6.80 23.03 -9.67
CA GLY A 39 8.21 22.63 -9.60
C GLY A 39 8.50 21.83 -8.33
N ALA A 40 9.79 21.57 -8.07
CA ALA A 40 10.20 20.87 -6.87
C ALA A 40 10.01 21.77 -5.64
N THR A 41 9.18 21.33 -4.70
CA THR A 41 8.88 22.02 -3.44
C THR A 41 9.55 21.31 -2.26
N GLY A 42 10.04 22.08 -1.28
CA GLY A 42 10.66 21.54 -0.07
C GLY A 42 12.00 22.20 0.25
N PRO A 43 12.71 21.72 1.29
CA PRO A 43 14.03 22.21 1.65
C PRO A 43 15.00 22.07 0.48
N ALA A 44 15.85 23.07 0.26
CA ALA A 44 16.76 23.12 -0.89
C ALA A 44 17.76 21.95 -0.93
N GLU A 45 17.99 21.30 0.22
CA GLU A 45 18.89 20.16 0.36
C GLU A 45 18.33 18.88 -0.29
N VAL A 46 17.01 18.78 -0.47
CA VAL A 46 16.33 17.59 -1.02
C VAL A 46 15.41 17.90 -2.20
N SER A 47 15.10 19.18 -2.42
CA SER A 47 14.26 19.63 -3.53
C SER A 47 15.04 19.67 -4.84
N SER A 48 14.98 18.57 -5.60
CA SER A 48 15.58 18.47 -6.92
C SER A 48 14.70 17.67 -7.87
N VAL A 49 14.74 18.01 -9.17
CA VAL A 49 13.98 17.29 -10.21
C VAL A 49 14.30 15.79 -10.23
N PRO A 50 15.57 15.34 -10.11
CA PRO A 50 15.87 13.91 -10.03
C PRO A 50 15.23 13.21 -8.83
N ALA A 51 15.19 13.86 -7.66
CA ALA A 51 14.57 13.30 -6.46
C ALA A 51 13.05 13.15 -6.64
N LEU A 52 12.39 14.17 -7.20
CA LEU A 52 10.96 14.12 -7.49
C LEU A 52 10.61 13.01 -8.49
N VAL A 53 11.39 12.89 -9.57
CA VAL A 53 11.20 11.81 -10.57
C VAL A 53 11.38 10.44 -9.92
N LEU A 54 12.41 10.27 -9.09
CA LEU A 54 12.65 9.01 -8.39
C LEU A 54 11.50 8.67 -7.43
N GLN A 55 10.99 9.65 -6.67
CA GLN A 55 9.83 9.48 -5.80
C GLN A 55 8.59 9.02 -6.59
N ILE A 56 8.26 9.68 -7.70
CA ILE A 56 7.13 9.30 -8.57
C ILE A 56 7.29 7.86 -9.07
N VAL A 57 8.49 7.49 -9.52
CA VAL A 57 8.78 6.12 -10.01
C VAL A 57 8.62 5.10 -8.90
N ILE A 58 9.16 5.37 -7.71
CA ILE A 58 9.05 4.46 -6.56
C ILE A 58 7.59 4.26 -6.18
N LEU A 59 6.81 5.34 -6.06
CA LEU A 59 5.38 5.29 -5.73
C LEU A 59 4.59 4.52 -6.79
N ALA A 60 4.86 4.76 -8.07
CA ALA A 60 4.19 4.07 -9.17
C ALA A 60 4.49 2.57 -9.16
N LEU A 61 5.75 2.19 -8.97
CA LEU A 61 6.16 0.78 -8.91
C LEU A 61 5.61 0.07 -7.68
N PHE A 62 5.68 0.68 -6.49
CA PHE A 62 5.10 0.13 -5.27
C PHE A 62 3.58 0.00 -5.39
N GLY A 63 2.91 1.03 -5.91
CA GLY A 63 1.47 1.02 -6.12
C GLY A 63 1.03 -0.09 -7.08
N ALA A 64 1.69 -0.21 -8.23
CA ALA A 64 1.43 -1.28 -9.18
C ALA A 64 1.72 -2.67 -8.59
N ALA A 65 2.82 -2.82 -7.85
CA ALA A 65 3.16 -4.07 -7.17
C ALA A 65 2.10 -4.45 -6.13
N LEU A 66 1.58 -3.50 -5.36
CA LEU A 66 0.52 -3.75 -4.37
C LEU A 66 -0.80 -4.14 -5.01
N VAL A 67 -1.22 -3.47 -6.10
CA VAL A 67 -2.38 -3.90 -6.89
C VAL A 67 -2.20 -5.33 -7.41
N PHE A 68 -0.99 -5.66 -7.89
CA PHE A 68 -0.65 -7.00 -8.34
C PHE A 68 -0.70 -8.03 -7.19
N VAL A 69 -0.18 -7.70 -6.01
CA VAL A 69 -0.29 -8.51 -4.79
C VAL A 69 -1.75 -8.72 -4.39
N GLY A 70 -2.60 -7.70 -4.51
CA GLY A 70 -4.04 -7.81 -4.27
C GLY A 70 -4.70 -8.85 -5.18
N SER A 71 -4.31 -8.87 -6.46
CA SER A 71 -4.76 -9.92 -7.38
C SER A 71 -4.25 -11.32 -6.99
N GLY A 72 -3.06 -11.40 -6.38
CA GLY A 72 -2.49 -12.62 -5.81
C GLY A 72 -3.32 -13.16 -4.66
N TRP A 73 -3.78 -12.30 -3.75
CA TRP A 73 -4.67 -12.67 -2.64
C TRP A 73 -6.03 -13.18 -3.11
N ILE A 74 -6.67 -12.49 -4.06
CA ILE A 74 -7.95 -12.90 -4.65
C ILE A 74 -7.82 -14.27 -5.36
N ARG A 75 -6.63 -14.60 -5.86
CA ARG A 75 -6.32 -15.88 -6.50
C ARG A 75 -5.71 -16.91 -5.55
N VAL A 76 -5.70 -16.64 -4.24
CA VAL A 76 -5.19 -17.54 -3.18
C VAL A 76 -3.74 -18.01 -3.47
N ARG A 77 -2.88 -17.10 -3.92
CA ARG A 77 -1.48 -17.42 -4.26
C ARG A 77 -0.57 -17.26 -3.06
N ARG A 78 0.16 -18.33 -2.68
CA ARG A 78 1.08 -18.33 -1.52
C ARG A 78 2.17 -17.26 -1.59
N TRP A 79 2.63 -16.91 -2.80
CA TRP A 79 3.68 -15.90 -2.99
C TRP A 79 3.24 -14.49 -2.58
N ALA A 80 1.93 -14.19 -2.52
CA ALA A 80 1.43 -12.85 -2.15
C ALA A 80 1.66 -12.49 -0.68
N ARG A 81 1.91 -13.49 0.18
CA ARG A 81 2.05 -13.30 1.64
C ARG A 81 3.24 -12.43 2.03
N ALA A 82 4.43 -12.81 1.56
CA ALA A 82 5.68 -12.12 1.88
C ALA A 82 5.69 -10.64 1.43
N PRO A 83 5.42 -10.31 0.15
CA PRO A 83 5.41 -8.91 -0.29
C PRO A 83 4.30 -8.09 0.38
N PHE A 84 3.14 -8.69 0.68
CA PHE A 84 2.09 -8.01 1.42
C PHE A 84 2.52 -7.67 2.85
N LEU A 85 3.08 -8.63 3.61
CA LEU A 85 3.58 -8.36 4.96
C LEU A 85 4.65 -7.28 4.97
N LEU A 86 5.57 -7.31 4.01
CA LEU A 86 6.58 -6.27 3.86
C LEU A 86 5.95 -4.89 3.64
N ALA A 87 4.96 -4.81 2.75
CA ALA A 87 4.24 -3.57 2.50
C ALA A 87 3.52 -3.07 3.77
N GLN A 88 2.90 -3.95 4.55
CA GLN A 88 2.23 -3.54 5.79
C GLN A 88 3.20 -3.06 6.87
N LEU A 89 4.39 -3.67 6.98
CA LEU A 89 5.42 -3.17 7.89
C LEU A 89 5.92 -1.78 7.48
N ILE A 90 6.11 -1.55 6.19
CA ILE A 90 6.47 -0.23 5.65
C ILE A 90 5.33 0.77 5.89
N ALA A 91 4.07 0.37 5.66
CA ALA A 91 2.89 1.18 5.92
C ALA A 91 2.77 1.60 7.38
N LEU A 92 3.15 0.76 8.35
CA LEU A 92 3.22 1.13 9.76
C LEU A 92 4.32 2.16 10.04
N VAL A 93 5.52 1.96 9.46
CA VAL A 93 6.66 2.89 9.63
C VAL A 93 6.33 4.28 9.09
N ILE A 94 5.65 4.36 7.96
CA ILE A 94 5.24 5.63 7.32
C ILE A 94 3.98 6.20 7.95
N GLY A 95 3.01 5.33 8.25
CA GLY A 95 1.69 5.72 8.73
C GLY A 95 1.71 6.32 10.13
N PHE A 96 2.62 5.88 11.01
CA PHE A 96 2.67 6.40 12.38
C PHE A 96 3.11 7.88 12.46
N PRO A 97 4.22 8.32 11.82
CA PRO A 97 4.55 9.74 11.71
C PRO A 97 3.43 10.55 11.05
N LEU A 98 2.81 10.00 10.01
CA LEU A 98 1.72 10.66 9.28
C LEU A 98 0.47 10.83 10.17
N ALA A 99 0.15 9.83 10.99
CA ALA A 99 -0.92 9.89 11.99
C ALA A 99 -0.62 10.87 13.14
N SER A 100 0.64 11.28 13.28
CA SER A 100 1.08 12.29 14.25
C SER A 100 1.23 13.68 13.64
N ALA A 101 0.89 13.85 12.36
CA ALA A 101 0.96 15.13 11.67
C ALA A 101 0.00 16.16 12.26
N VAL A 102 0.38 17.43 12.17
CA VAL A 102 -0.45 18.57 12.60
C VAL A 102 -1.60 18.79 11.62
N GLY A 103 -1.37 18.56 10.32
CA GLY A 103 -2.38 18.69 9.27
C GLY A 103 -3.47 17.62 9.39
N GLU A 104 -4.72 18.03 9.17
CA GLU A 104 -5.89 17.16 9.35
C GLU A 104 -5.93 16.03 8.32
N ILE A 105 -5.65 16.35 7.05
CA ILE A 105 -5.70 15.39 5.93
C ILE A 105 -4.64 14.32 6.12
N GLU A 106 -3.41 14.73 6.41
CA GLU A 106 -2.27 13.87 6.68
C GLU A 106 -2.57 12.95 7.86
N ARG A 107 -3.04 13.53 8.97
CA ARG A 107 -3.39 12.76 10.16
C ARG A 107 -4.43 11.68 9.88
N VAL A 108 -5.51 12.02 9.17
CA VAL A 108 -6.58 11.06 8.83
C VAL A 108 -6.05 9.96 7.90
N ALA A 109 -5.23 10.32 6.90
CA ALA A 109 -4.60 9.35 6.01
C ALA A 109 -3.66 8.40 6.78
N GLY A 110 -2.86 8.94 7.69
CA GLY A 110 -1.96 8.15 8.55
C GLY A 110 -2.70 7.18 9.46
N ILE A 111 -3.75 7.64 10.16
CA ILE A 111 -4.58 6.77 11.00
C ILE A 111 -5.21 5.65 10.18
N SER A 112 -5.74 5.99 8.99
CA SER A 112 -6.36 5.01 8.08
C SER A 112 -5.35 3.97 7.61
N LEU A 113 -4.14 4.41 7.23
CA LEU A 113 -3.06 3.52 6.79
C LEU A 113 -2.60 2.59 7.92
N VAL A 114 -2.41 3.10 9.13
CA VAL A 114 -2.06 2.28 10.31
C VAL A 114 -3.15 1.25 10.60
N ALA A 115 -4.42 1.65 10.56
CA ALA A 115 -5.53 0.73 10.79
C ALA A 115 -5.57 -0.39 9.74
N LEU A 116 -5.46 -0.06 8.45
CA LEU A 116 -5.42 -1.05 7.37
C LEU A 116 -4.23 -1.99 7.52
N ALA A 117 -3.07 -1.48 7.92
CA ALA A 117 -1.87 -2.30 8.10
C ALA A 117 -1.99 -3.29 9.27
N ILE A 118 -2.53 -2.86 10.41
CA ILE A 118 -2.79 -3.76 11.54
C ILE A 118 -3.80 -4.84 11.13
N ILE A 119 -4.91 -4.45 10.48
CA ILE A 119 -5.93 -5.40 10.01
C ILE A 119 -5.32 -6.40 9.04
N GLY A 120 -4.53 -5.92 8.06
CA GLY A 120 -3.85 -6.74 7.08
C GLY A 120 -2.93 -7.77 7.74
N ILE A 121 -2.07 -7.34 8.66
CA ILE A 121 -1.15 -8.23 9.39
C ILE A 121 -1.94 -9.29 10.17
N VAL A 122 -2.94 -8.90 10.95
CA VAL A 122 -3.76 -9.83 11.74
C VAL A 122 -4.42 -10.87 10.85
N LEU A 123 -4.98 -10.47 9.71
CA LEU A 123 -5.64 -11.40 8.79
C LEU A 123 -4.67 -12.38 8.12
N VAL A 124 -3.45 -11.96 7.79
CA VAL A 124 -2.41 -12.85 7.23
C VAL A 124 -2.07 -14.00 8.17
N PHE A 125 -2.06 -13.74 9.48
CA PHE A 125 -1.78 -14.74 10.52
C PHE A 125 -3.02 -15.48 11.02
N SER A 126 -4.20 -15.20 10.47
CA SER A 126 -5.42 -15.90 10.86
C SER A 126 -5.37 -17.40 10.51
N PRO A 127 -6.04 -18.27 11.30
CA PRO A 127 -6.12 -19.70 11.01
C PRO A 127 -6.67 -20.02 9.62
N ALA A 128 -7.61 -19.19 9.12
CA ALA A 128 -8.21 -19.35 7.81
C ALA A 128 -7.18 -19.22 6.67
N VAL A 129 -6.25 -18.25 6.78
CA VAL A 129 -5.23 -18.01 5.75
C VAL A 129 -4.04 -18.95 5.90
N THR A 130 -3.71 -19.35 7.13
CA THR A 130 -2.55 -20.24 7.37
C THR A 130 -2.83 -21.68 6.95
N ARG A 131 -4.02 -22.22 7.23
CA ARG A 131 -4.39 -23.60 6.86
C ARG A 131 -4.42 -23.84 5.35
N SER A 132 -4.82 -22.85 4.56
CA SER A 132 -4.91 -22.97 3.09
C SER A 132 -3.58 -23.20 2.36
N PHE A 133 -2.44 -23.11 3.07
CA PHE A 133 -1.10 -23.30 2.50
C PHE A 133 -0.32 -24.45 3.16
N THR A 134 -0.96 -25.17 4.09
CA THR A 134 -0.38 -26.29 4.83
C THR A 134 -1.02 -27.63 4.46
N GLU A 135 -2.23 -27.61 3.93
CA GLU A 135 -2.90 -28.75 3.26
C GLU A 135 -2.45 -28.90 1.81
#